data_AF-A0A0K1E3R9-F1
#
_entry.id   AF-A0A0K1E3R9-F1
#
_cell.length_a   1.000
_cell.length_b   1.000
_cell.length_c   1.000
_cell.angle_alpha   90.00
_cell.angle_beta   90.00
_cell.angle_gamma   90.00
#
_symmetry.space_group_name_H-M   'P 1'
#
loop_
_entity.id
_entity.type
_entity.pdbx_description
1 polymer ?
#
loop_
_entity_poly.entity_id
_entity_poly.type
_entity_poly.pdbx_seq_one_letter_code
_entity_poly.pdbx_strand_id
1 'polypeptide(L)'
;MRRAERAYLAGMAVAGCVVENVKPYLTPWLLSLGIPVSGGRAELPRRYCRYSPKTLLEHIYFIKGAFETHGEFFVGDPHGGGVVVIFKTGARRLAVSLRLAGLNPLVTTDEGGNRKFIVLYSGRDVRRFLKVVKPVVEEAAVAKLLGLCTQSS
;
A
#
# COMPACT_ATOMS: atom_id res chain seq x y z
N MET A 1 2.61 -18.59 -11.36
CA MET A 1 2.41 -17.44 -10.46
C MET A 1 2.18 -17.93 -9.04
N ARG A 2 3.06 -17.51 -8.12
CA ARG A 2 3.04 -17.86 -6.68
C ARG A 2 1.86 -17.19 -5.97
N ARG A 3 1.44 -17.71 -4.81
CA ARG A 3 0.32 -17.12 -4.03
C ARG A 3 0.61 -15.68 -3.60
N ALA A 4 1.87 -15.38 -3.24
CA ALA A 4 2.32 -14.03 -2.89
C ALA A 4 2.13 -13.02 -4.03
N GLU A 5 2.49 -13.39 -5.27
CA GLU A 5 2.30 -12.55 -6.46
C GLU A 5 0.81 -12.29 -6.72
N ARG A 6 -0.05 -13.31 -6.56
CA ARG A 6 -1.51 -13.15 -6.67
C ARG A 6 -2.05 -12.20 -5.61
N ALA A 7 -1.57 -12.33 -4.37
CA ALA A 7 -1.97 -11.46 -3.28
C ALA A 7 -1.50 -10.02 -3.51
N TYR A 8 -0.30 -9.82 -4.03
CA TYR A 8 0.20 -8.50 -4.42
C TYR A 8 -0.70 -7.84 -5.48
N LEU A 9 -0.99 -8.54 -6.58
CA LEU A 9 -1.89 -8.04 -7.62
C LEU A 9 -3.31 -7.77 -7.09
N ALA A 10 -3.79 -8.61 -6.16
CA ALA A 10 -5.06 -8.37 -5.48
C ALA A 10 -5.03 -7.12 -4.59
N GLY A 11 -3.88 -6.82 -3.99
CA GLY A 11 -3.62 -5.59 -3.25
C GLY A 11 -3.68 -4.36 -4.14
N MET A 12 -3.04 -4.41 -5.32
CA MET A 12 -3.17 -3.35 -6.32
C MET A 12 -4.65 -3.14 -6.72
N ALA A 13 -5.40 -4.23 -6.88
CA ALA A 13 -6.81 -4.23 -7.24
C ALA A 13 -7.78 -3.94 -6.07
N VAL A 14 -7.29 -3.50 -4.91
CA VAL A 14 -8.10 -3.42 -3.69
C VAL A 14 -9.24 -2.39 -3.78
N ALA A 15 -9.06 -1.36 -4.60
CA ALA A 15 -10.03 -0.30 -4.86
C ALA A 15 -10.78 -0.46 -6.20
N GLY A 16 -10.56 -1.57 -6.91
CA GLY A 16 -11.12 -1.80 -8.25
C GLY A 16 -10.14 -2.56 -9.14
N CYS A 17 -10.66 -3.15 -10.23
CA CYS A 17 -9.81 -3.87 -11.19
C CYS A 17 -8.99 -2.95 -12.10
N VAL A 18 -9.41 -1.69 -12.21
CA VAL A 18 -8.67 -0.66 -12.93
C VAL A 18 -7.77 0.05 -11.94
N VAL A 19 -6.48 0.01 -12.21
CA VAL A 19 -5.45 0.68 -11.41
C VAL A 19 -4.94 1.86 -12.22
N GLU A 20 -5.07 3.05 -11.65
CA GLU A 20 -4.55 4.29 -12.21
C GLU A 20 -3.19 4.64 -11.58
N ASN A 21 -2.39 5.47 -12.26
CA ASN A 21 -1.10 5.96 -11.78
C ASN A 21 -0.11 4.84 -11.37
N VAL A 22 -0.07 3.75 -12.14
CA VAL A 22 0.88 2.65 -11.95
C VAL A 22 2.30 3.19 -11.93
N LYS A 23 3.01 2.91 -10.84
CA LYS A 23 4.40 3.34 -10.66
C LYS A 23 5.31 2.77 -11.75
N PRO A 24 6.23 3.55 -12.35
CA PRO A 24 7.05 3.11 -13.48
C PRO A 24 7.82 1.80 -13.24
N TYR A 25 8.29 1.57 -12.01
CA TYR A 25 9.03 0.36 -11.65
C TYR A 25 8.17 -0.91 -11.64
N LEU A 26 6.85 -0.81 -11.58
CA LEU A 26 5.92 -1.95 -11.67
C LEU A 26 5.59 -2.32 -13.12
N THR A 27 5.77 -1.40 -14.07
CA THR A 27 5.39 -1.60 -15.48
C THR A 27 6.07 -2.81 -16.12
N PRO A 28 7.40 -3.00 -16.04
CA PRO A 28 8.05 -4.16 -16.67
C PRO A 28 7.54 -5.49 -16.08
N TRP A 29 7.30 -5.52 -14.77
CA TRP A 29 6.79 -6.70 -14.09
C TRP A 29 5.35 -7.02 -14.52
N LEU A 30 4.46 -6.03 -14.59
CA LEU A 30 3.09 -6.24 -15.05
C LEU A 30 3.04 -6.72 -16.51
N LEU A 31 3.84 -6.13 -17.39
CA LEU A 31 3.95 -6.56 -18.80
C LEU A 31 4.44 -8.00 -18.91
N SER A 32 5.42 -8.41 -18.08
CA SER A 32 5.91 -9.80 -18.03
C SER A 32 4.82 -10.81 -17.63
N LEU A 33 3.78 -10.34 -16.94
CA LEU A 33 2.64 -11.14 -16.51
C LEU A 33 1.46 -11.10 -17.50
N GLY A 34 1.63 -10.43 -18.65
CA GLY A 34 0.58 -10.25 -19.66
C GLY A 34 -0.49 -9.24 -19.24
N ILE A 35 -0.20 -8.35 -18.29
CA ILE A 35 -1.10 -7.27 -17.87
C ILE A 35 -0.68 -6.01 -18.63
N PRO A 36 -1.47 -5.54 -19.61
CA PRO A 36 -1.12 -4.35 -20.36
C PRO A 36 -1.16 -3.12 -19.45
N VAL A 37 -0.17 -2.24 -19.62
CA VAL A 37 -0.11 -0.93 -18.97
C VAL A 37 -0.06 0.13 -20.07
N SER A 38 -1.02 1.04 -20.09
CA SER A 38 -1.10 2.13 -21.08
C SER A 38 -1.45 3.43 -20.38
N GLY A 39 -0.69 4.50 -20.62
CA GLY A 39 -0.92 5.80 -20.00
C GLY A 39 -0.89 5.79 -18.46
N GLY A 40 -0.13 4.87 -17.84
CA GLY A 40 -0.10 4.70 -16.38
C GLY A 40 -1.31 3.94 -15.81
N ARG A 41 -2.18 3.41 -16.67
CA ARG A 41 -3.34 2.61 -16.29
C ARG A 41 -3.09 1.14 -16.58
N ALA A 42 -3.46 0.27 -15.63
CA ALA A 42 -3.47 -1.18 -15.81
C ALA A 42 -4.84 -1.76 -15.46
N GLU A 43 -5.36 -2.65 -16.30
CA GLU A 43 -6.56 -3.42 -16.00
C GLU A 43 -6.19 -4.82 -15.53
N LEU A 44 -6.44 -5.06 -14.24
CA LEU A 44 -6.17 -6.33 -13.59
C LEU A 44 -7.32 -7.32 -13.83
N PRO A 45 -7.02 -8.59 -14.18
CA PRO A 45 -8.03 -9.64 -14.28
C PRO A 45 -8.94 -9.72 -13.05
N ARG A 46 -10.27 -9.85 -13.26
CA ARG A 46 -11.30 -9.89 -12.21
C ARG A 46 -11.02 -10.84 -11.04
N ARG A 47 -10.25 -11.92 -11.29
CA ARG A 47 -9.82 -12.87 -10.26
C ARG A 47 -9.04 -12.21 -9.12
N TYR A 48 -8.25 -11.16 -9.39
CA TYR A 48 -7.47 -10.47 -8.36
C TYR A 48 -8.34 -9.55 -7.50
N CYS A 49 -9.36 -8.92 -8.10
CA CYS A 49 -10.31 -8.08 -7.38
C CYS A 49 -11.16 -8.89 -6.38
N ARG A 50 -11.38 -10.18 -6.67
CA ARG A 50 -12.12 -11.12 -5.80
C ARG A 50 -11.21 -11.96 -4.88
N TYR A 51 -9.89 -11.85 -5.02
CA TYR A 51 -8.94 -12.70 -4.29
C TYR A 51 -8.93 -12.39 -2.79
N SER A 52 -9.25 -13.34 -1.92
CA SER A 52 -9.07 -13.14 -0.47
C SER A 52 -7.76 -13.78 -0.01
N PRO A 53 -6.82 -13.00 0.56
CA PRO A 53 -5.66 -13.56 1.25
C PRO A 53 -6.09 -14.52 2.35
N LYS A 54 -5.34 -15.61 2.54
CA LYS A 54 -5.62 -16.62 3.58
C LYS A 54 -4.49 -16.81 4.60
N THR A 55 -3.26 -16.59 4.16
CA THR A 55 -2.07 -16.77 5.00
C THR A 55 -1.49 -15.41 5.38
N LEU A 56 -0.75 -15.35 6.50
CA LEU A 56 -0.08 -14.12 6.92
C LEU A 56 0.79 -13.53 5.80
N LEU A 57 1.53 -14.39 5.08
CA LEU A 57 2.36 -13.98 3.95
C LEU A 57 1.51 -13.33 2.84
N GLU A 58 0.38 -13.94 2.48
CA GLU A 58 -0.53 -13.34 1.50
C GLU A 58 -1.10 -12.00 1.97
N HIS A 59 -1.46 -11.85 3.25
CA HIS A 59 -1.89 -10.55 3.78
C HIS A 59 -0.79 -9.50 3.68
N ILE A 60 0.47 -9.85 3.95
CA ILE A 60 1.61 -8.93 3.84
C ILE A 60 1.80 -8.47 2.39
N TYR A 61 1.81 -9.40 1.42
CA TYR A 61 1.94 -9.04 0.01
C TYR A 61 0.73 -8.27 -0.53
N PHE A 62 -0.47 -8.60 -0.05
CA PHE A 62 -1.69 -7.84 -0.34
C PHE A 62 -1.60 -6.39 0.15
N ILE A 63 -1.11 -6.18 1.38
CA ILE A 63 -0.87 -4.83 1.90
C ILE A 63 0.20 -4.11 1.07
N LYS A 64 1.28 -4.80 0.69
CA LYS A 64 2.36 -4.21 -0.12
C LYS A 64 1.84 -3.71 -1.47
N GLY A 65 1.10 -4.54 -2.20
CA GLY A 65 0.50 -4.15 -3.49
C GLY A 65 -0.52 -3.02 -3.34
N ALA A 66 -1.30 -3.01 -2.25
CA ALA A 66 -2.20 -1.92 -1.95
C ALA A 66 -1.46 -0.61 -1.67
N PHE A 67 -0.35 -0.65 -0.94
CA PHE A 67 0.44 0.52 -0.61
C PHE A 67 1.16 1.09 -1.84
N GLU A 68 1.81 0.25 -2.65
CA GLU A 68 2.54 0.72 -3.83
C GLU A 68 1.63 1.28 -4.94
N THR A 69 0.31 1.08 -4.79
CA THR A 69 -0.70 1.59 -5.73
C THR A 69 -1.49 2.77 -5.16
N HIS A 70 -2.00 2.63 -3.94
CA HIS A 70 -2.95 3.58 -3.32
C HIS A 70 -2.35 4.27 -2.10
N GLY A 71 -1.12 3.93 -1.73
CA GLY A 71 -0.47 4.38 -0.52
C GLY A 71 0.49 5.53 -0.74
N GLU A 72 0.68 6.33 0.30
CA GLU A 72 1.73 7.33 0.38
C GLU A 72 2.20 7.49 1.82
N PHE A 73 3.43 7.99 1.96
CA PHE A 73 3.91 8.53 3.22
C PHE A 73 3.58 10.01 3.24
N PHE A 74 3.06 10.51 4.35
CA PHE A 74 2.74 11.91 4.52
C PHE A 74 3.56 12.49 5.67
N VAL A 75 4.20 13.64 5.41
CA VAL A 75 5.01 14.40 6.37
C VAL A 75 4.25 15.67 6.70
N GLY A 76 3.94 15.87 7.98
CA GLY A 76 3.19 17.05 8.42
C GLY A 76 1.87 16.75 9.09
N ASP A 77 1.70 15.57 9.70
CA ASP A 77 0.55 15.30 10.56
C ASP A 77 0.55 16.30 11.74
N PRO A 78 -0.45 17.20 11.83
CA PRO A 78 -0.53 18.20 12.89
C PRO A 78 -0.76 17.58 14.27
N HIS A 79 -1.11 16.29 14.35
CA HIS A 79 -1.40 15.59 15.61
C HIS A 79 -0.17 14.93 16.26
N GLY A 80 0.99 14.86 15.59
CA GLY A 80 2.14 14.15 16.14
C GLY A 80 3.51 14.41 15.52
N GLY A 81 3.63 15.28 14.52
CA GLY A 81 4.92 15.70 13.94
C GLY A 81 5.73 14.59 13.24
N GLY A 82 5.16 13.39 13.07
CA GLY A 82 5.81 12.23 12.47
C GLY A 82 5.34 11.93 11.06
N VAL A 83 6.02 10.98 10.41
CA VAL A 83 5.56 10.40 9.13
C VAL A 83 4.38 9.47 9.41
N VAL A 84 3.29 9.63 8.66
CA VAL A 84 2.15 8.72 8.68
C VAL A 84 2.05 7.93 7.37
N VAL A 85 1.37 6.78 7.41
CA VAL A 85 1.06 5.97 6.23
C VAL A 85 -0.41 6.16 5.88
N ILE A 86 -0.70 6.62 4.67
CA ILE A 86 -2.05 6.84 4.18
C ILE A 86 -2.30 5.90 3.01
N PHE A 87 -3.47 5.27 2.97
CA PHE A 87 -4.02 4.61 1.80
C PHE A 87 -5.25 5.39 1.32
N LYS A 88 -5.25 5.79 0.05
CA LYS A 88 -6.34 6.51 -0.65
C LYS A 88 -7.49 5.56 -1.01
N THR A 89 -7.92 4.75 -0.06
CA THR A 89 -9.03 3.81 -0.19
C THR A 89 -9.61 3.47 1.18
N GLY A 90 -10.93 3.27 1.23
CA GLY A 90 -11.65 2.77 2.42
C GLY A 90 -11.91 1.26 2.38
N ALA A 91 -11.20 0.51 1.56
CA ALA A 91 -11.50 -0.90 1.32
C ALA A 91 -11.40 -1.75 2.61
N ARG A 92 -12.52 -2.32 3.04
CA ARG A 92 -12.62 -3.12 4.27
C ARG A 92 -11.61 -4.27 4.34
N ARG A 93 -11.33 -4.92 3.20
CA ARG A 93 -10.36 -6.03 3.10
C ARG A 93 -8.92 -5.60 3.41
N LEU A 94 -8.56 -4.35 3.10
CA LEU A 94 -7.27 -3.79 3.46
C LEU A 94 -7.17 -3.53 4.96
N ALA A 95 -8.20 -2.90 5.54
CA ALA A 95 -8.25 -2.68 6.99
C ALA A 95 -8.16 -4.00 7.78
N VAL A 96 -8.85 -5.06 7.32
CA VAL A 96 -8.74 -6.41 7.92
C VAL A 96 -7.31 -6.95 7.80
N SER A 97 -6.70 -6.86 6.62
CA SER A 97 -5.33 -7.37 6.42
C SER A 97 -4.31 -6.63 7.29
N LEU A 98 -4.43 -5.31 7.41
CA LEU A 98 -3.58 -4.49 8.28
C LEU A 98 -3.70 -4.92 9.74
N ARG A 99 -4.92 -5.15 10.24
CA ARG A 99 -5.15 -5.68 11.60
C ARG A 99 -4.54 -7.05 11.81
N LEU A 100 -4.66 -7.95 10.83
CA LEU A 100 -4.03 -9.28 10.88
C LEU A 100 -2.49 -9.21 10.86
N ALA A 101 -1.91 -8.16 10.27
CA ALA A 101 -0.47 -7.89 10.36
C ALA A 101 -0.03 -7.28 11.71
N GLY A 102 -0.98 -7.06 12.63
CA GLY A 102 -0.76 -6.46 13.95
C GLY A 102 -0.58 -4.95 13.91
N LEU A 103 -1.23 -4.28 12.95
CA LEU A 103 -1.30 -2.81 12.84
C LEU A 103 -2.68 -2.32 13.26
N ASN A 104 -2.78 -1.05 13.67
CA ASN A 104 -4.05 -0.44 14.11
C ASN A 104 -4.52 0.64 13.10
N PRO A 105 -5.15 0.25 11.98
CA PRO A 105 -5.62 1.21 10.98
C PRO A 105 -6.83 2.01 11.47
N LEU A 106 -6.76 3.33 11.30
CA LEU A 106 -7.93 4.20 11.34
C LEU A 106 -8.57 4.25 9.95
N VAL A 107 -9.85 3.92 9.85
CA VAL A 107 -10.63 4.17 8.63
C VAL A 107 -11.33 5.52 8.82
N THR A 108 -11.04 6.48 7.96
CA THR A 108 -11.54 7.85 8.07
C THR A 108 -11.97 8.40 6.71
N THR A 109 -12.48 9.62 6.67
CA THR A 109 -12.78 10.38 5.46
C THR A 109 -11.97 11.66 5.39
N ASP A 110 -11.96 12.31 4.22
CA ASP A 110 -11.59 13.72 4.12
C ASP A 110 -12.59 14.61 4.89
N GLU A 111 -12.24 15.89 5.03
CA GLU A 111 -13.07 16.91 5.70
C GLU A 111 -14.48 17.01 5.10
N GLY A 112 -14.61 16.74 3.79
CA GLY A 112 -15.89 16.72 3.09
C GLY A 112 -16.69 15.42 3.23
N GLY A 113 -16.15 14.38 3.89
CA GLY A 113 -16.83 13.09 4.07
C GLY A 113 -16.94 12.21 2.82
N ASN A 114 -16.34 12.63 1.70
CA ASN A 114 -16.57 12.05 0.37
C ASN A 114 -15.57 10.94 0.04
N ARG A 115 -14.30 11.13 0.41
CA ARG A 115 -13.22 10.18 0.09
C ARG A 115 -12.83 9.43 1.35
N LYS A 116 -12.77 8.10 1.26
CA LYS A 116 -12.36 7.25 2.37
C LYS A 116 -10.87 6.95 2.32
N PHE A 117 -10.24 6.98 3.48
CA PHE A 117 -8.84 6.69 3.68
C PHE A 117 -8.65 5.64 4.77
N ILE A 118 -7.53 4.94 4.70
CA ILE A 118 -7.01 4.15 5.82
C ILE A 118 -5.68 4.76 6.23
N VAL A 119 -5.51 5.07 7.51
CA VAL A 119 -4.32 5.77 8.03
C VAL A 119 -3.68 4.99 9.17
N LEU A 120 -2.35 4.94 9.18
CA LEU A 120 -1.55 4.51 10.33
C LEU A 120 -0.87 5.74 10.93
N TYR A 121 -1.39 6.22 12.06
CA TYR A 121 -0.90 7.42 12.75
C TYR A 121 0.28 7.15 13.67
N SER A 122 0.28 6.00 14.36
CA SER A 122 1.27 5.78 15.40
C SER A 122 2.65 5.47 14.81
N GLY A 123 3.70 6.11 15.34
CA GLY A 123 5.07 5.79 14.94
C GLY A 123 5.44 4.31 15.17
N ARG A 124 4.77 3.62 16.11
CA ARG A 124 4.89 2.17 16.32
C ARG A 124 4.34 1.39 15.12
N ASP A 125 3.16 1.73 14.63
CA ASP A 125 2.54 1.08 13.48
C ASP A 125 3.32 1.37 12.21
N VAL A 126 3.81 2.60 12.02
CA VAL A 126 4.65 2.96 10.86
C VAL A 126 5.96 2.17 10.85
N ARG A 127 6.67 2.06 11.98
CA ARG A 127 7.87 1.21 12.09
C ARG A 127 7.57 -0.27 11.82
N ARG A 128 6.45 -0.78 12.36
CA ARG A 128 6.04 -2.18 12.13
C ARG A 128 5.66 -2.42 10.67
N PHE A 129 4.95 -1.48 10.06
CA PHE A 129 4.58 -1.49 8.64
C PHE A 129 5.84 -1.58 7.77
N LEU A 130 6.82 -0.71 7.98
CA LEU A 130 8.11 -0.76 7.28
C LEU A 130 8.81 -2.12 7.43
N LYS A 131 8.88 -2.64 8.67
CA LYS A 131 9.58 -3.90 8.96
C LYS A 131 8.92 -5.11 8.29
N VAL A 132 7.58 -5.15 8.27
CA VAL A 132 6.81 -6.31 7.82
C VAL A 132 6.48 -6.23 6.33
N VAL A 133 6.01 -5.08 5.86
CA VAL A 133 5.54 -4.87 4.48
C VAL A 133 6.70 -4.54 3.54
N LYS A 134 7.76 -3.90 4.06
CA LYS A 134 8.94 -3.46 3.29
C LYS A 134 8.53 -2.74 1.99
N PRO A 135 7.72 -1.67 2.08
CA PRO A 135 7.29 -0.92 0.90
C PRO A 135 8.48 -0.23 0.23
N VAL A 136 8.31 0.14 -1.04
CA VAL A 136 9.24 1.09 -1.69
C VAL A 136 9.03 2.48 -1.07
N VAL A 137 10.11 3.14 -0.68
CA VAL A 137 10.11 4.53 -0.22
C VAL A 137 10.84 5.35 -1.28
N GLU A 138 10.09 6.12 -2.09
CA GLU A 138 10.63 6.83 -3.25
C GLU A 138 11.32 8.13 -2.87
N GLU A 139 10.80 8.83 -1.85
CA GLU A 139 11.31 10.14 -1.45
C GLU A 139 12.44 10.04 -0.42
N ALA A 140 13.62 10.58 -0.77
CA ALA A 140 14.79 10.56 0.11
C ALA A 140 14.55 11.31 1.44
N ALA A 141 13.78 12.41 1.42
CA ALA A 141 13.43 13.15 2.63
C ALA A 141 12.58 12.29 3.58
N VAL A 142 11.57 11.59 3.05
CA VAL A 142 10.76 10.62 3.81
C VAL A 142 11.63 9.48 4.33
N ALA A 143 12.51 8.92 3.49
CA ALA A 143 13.42 7.84 3.91
C ALA A 143 14.33 8.27 5.07
N LYS A 144 14.84 9.51 5.04
CA LYS A 144 15.64 10.10 6.12
C LYS A 144 14.83 10.24 7.41
N LEU A 145 13.60 10.75 7.34
CA LEU A 145 12.70 10.88 8.50
C LEU A 145 12.30 9.52 9.09
N LEU A 146 12.20 8.48 8.25
CA LEU A 146 11.95 7.10 8.66
C LEU A 146 13.20 6.38 9.19
N GLY A 147 14.37 7.02 9.17
CA GLY A 147 15.63 6.44 9.63
C GLY A 147 16.15 5.32 8.74
N LEU A 148 15.79 5.33 7.45
CA LEU A 148 16.19 4.31 6.47
C LEU A 148 17.52 4.63 5.77
N CYS A 149 17.98 5.88 5.86
CA CYS A 149 19.30 6.28 5.37
C CYS A 149 20.33 6.07 6.49
N THR A 150 21.40 5.30 6.23
CA THR A 150 22.58 5.29 7.09
C THR A 150 23.24 6.67 7.05
N GLN A 151 23.52 7.25 8.21
CA GLN A 151 24.45 8.37 8.27
C GLN A 151 25.81 7.84 7.81
N SER A 152 26.25 8.22 6.61
CA SER A 152 27.67 8.16 6.27
C SER A 152 28.37 9.15 7.18
N SER A 153 28.98 8.60 8.25
CA SER A 153 30.00 9.25 9.08
C SER A 153 31.25 9.55 8.26
#